data_AF-D5FTA1-F1
#
_entry.id   AF-D5FTA1-F1
#
_cell.length_a   1.000
_cell.length_b   1.000
_cell.length_c   1.000
_cell.angle_alpha   90.00
_cell.angle_beta   90.00
_cell.angle_gamma   90.00
#
_symmetry.space_group_name_H-M   'P 1'
#
loop_
_entity.id
_entity.type
_entity.pdbx_description
1 polymer ?
#
loop_
_entity_poly.entity_id
_entity_poly.type
_entity_poly.pdbx_seq_one_letter_code
_entity_poly.pdbx_strand_id
1 'polypeptide(L)'
;AILLKLGGYGIIRMMQIMPTMKTDLFLPFIILALWGATLANLTCLQQTDLKSLIAYSSISHMGLVIAAIMIQTQWSLSGAMALMIAHGFTSSALFCLANTTYERTKTRIMILTRGFHNILPMLTTWWLLINLMNIATPPTMNFTGELLIASSLFNWCPTTIIM
;
A
#
# COMPACT_ATOMS: atom_id res chain seq x y z
N ALA A 1 -1.63 -7.72 -9.04
CA ALA A 1 -0.65 -6.90 -8.30
C ALA A 1 0.13 -5.92 -9.19
N ILE A 2 0.71 -6.37 -10.31
CA ILE A 2 1.63 -5.58 -11.15
C ILE A 2 0.96 -4.37 -11.84
N LEU A 3 -0.31 -4.50 -12.27
CA LEU A 3 -1.01 -3.46 -13.03
C LEU A 3 -1.11 -2.10 -12.31
N LEU A 4 -1.37 -2.10 -11.01
CA LEU A 4 -1.44 -0.87 -10.21
C LEU A 4 -0.09 -0.13 -10.17
N LYS A 5 1.02 -0.87 -10.16
CA LYS A 5 2.38 -0.30 -10.10
C LYS A 5 2.82 0.28 -11.45
N LEU A 6 2.37 -0.34 -12.55
CA LEU A 6 2.56 0.22 -13.89
C LEU A 6 1.81 1.54 -14.07
N GLY A 7 0.63 1.69 -13.41
CA GLY A 7 -0.08 2.96 -13.35
C GLY A 7 0.74 4.07 -12.70
N GLY A 8 1.28 3.82 -11.51
CA GLY A 8 2.16 4.76 -10.80
C GLY A 8 3.42 5.12 -11.61
N TYR A 9 4.09 4.12 -12.19
CA TYR A 9 5.24 4.34 -13.07
C TYR A 9 4.89 5.16 -14.32
N GLY A 10 3.71 4.94 -14.90
CA GLY A 10 3.19 5.72 -16.02
C GLY A 10 3.03 7.20 -15.66
N ILE A 11 2.49 7.49 -14.47
CA ILE A 11 2.38 8.87 -13.96
C ILE A 11 3.77 9.50 -13.82
N ILE A 12 4.74 8.79 -13.23
CA ILE A 12 6.12 9.30 -13.07
C ILE A 12 6.71 9.69 -14.44
N ARG A 13 6.55 8.84 -15.46
CA ARG A 13 7.07 9.10 -16.80
C ARG A 13 6.38 10.27 -17.50
N MET A 14 5.05 10.35 -17.42
CA MET A 14 4.30 11.45 -18.05
C MET A 14 4.59 12.80 -17.40
N MET A 15 4.76 12.82 -16.07
CA MET A 15 5.04 14.04 -15.31
C MET A 15 6.42 14.64 -15.61
N GLN A 16 7.38 13.84 -16.08
CA GLN A 16 8.69 14.32 -16.54
C GLN A 16 8.63 14.99 -17.92
N ILE A 17 7.61 14.68 -18.72
CA ILE A 17 7.44 15.20 -20.09
C ILE A 17 6.56 16.46 -20.08
N MET A 18 5.60 16.51 -19.16
CA MET A 18 4.71 17.66 -18.98
C MET A 18 5.47 18.88 -18.43
N PRO A 19 5.07 20.11 -18.79
CA PRO A 19 5.64 21.33 -18.20
C PRO A 19 5.40 21.36 -16.69
N THR A 20 6.30 22.02 -15.96
CA THR A 20 6.18 22.20 -14.51
C THR A 20 4.93 23.03 -14.19
N MET A 21 3.90 22.34 -13.71
CA MET A 21 2.66 22.99 -13.26
C MET A 21 2.87 23.69 -11.92
N LYS A 22 2.12 24.76 -11.68
CA LYS A 22 2.09 25.41 -10.36
C LYS A 22 1.60 24.44 -9.29
N THR A 23 2.14 24.58 -8.08
CA THR A 23 1.83 23.76 -6.90
C THR A 23 0.33 23.69 -6.56
N ASP A 24 -0.41 24.76 -6.84
CA ASP A 24 -1.84 24.87 -6.50
C ASP A 24 -2.72 23.86 -7.26
N LEU A 25 -2.29 23.43 -8.46
CA LEU A 25 -3.01 22.44 -9.25
C LEU A 25 -2.87 21.02 -8.68
N PHE A 26 -1.80 20.73 -7.94
CA PHE A 26 -1.56 19.40 -7.35
C PHE A 26 -2.26 19.20 -6.02
N LEU A 27 -2.50 20.28 -5.27
CA LEU A 27 -3.13 20.24 -3.95
C LEU A 27 -4.47 19.46 -3.93
N PRO A 28 -5.44 19.67 -4.85
CA PRO A 28 -6.68 18.87 -4.83
C PRO A 28 -6.44 17.38 -5.07
N PHE A 29 -5.46 17.01 -5.90
CA PHE A 29 -5.12 15.61 -6.16
C PHE A 29 -4.44 14.95 -4.97
N ILE A 30 -3.55 15.66 -4.28
CA ILE A 30 -2.89 15.17 -3.05
C ILE A 30 -3.93 14.93 -1.96
N ILE A 31 -4.85 15.87 -1.74
CA ILE A 31 -5.93 15.71 -0.76
C ILE A 31 -6.81 14.50 -1.11
N LEU A 32 -7.22 14.36 -2.38
CA LEU A 32 -8.01 13.21 -2.81
C LEU A 32 -7.26 11.89 -2.60
N ALA A 33 -5.96 11.85 -2.84
CA ALA A 33 -5.14 10.65 -2.67
C ALA A 33 -4.99 10.26 -1.19
N LEU A 34 -4.72 11.23 -0.30
CA LEU A 34 -4.58 11.00 1.14
C LEU A 34 -5.91 10.58 1.77
N TRP A 35 -6.99 11.31 1.49
CA TRP A 35 -8.34 10.94 1.97
C TRP A 35 -8.79 9.61 1.34
N GLY A 36 -8.50 9.37 0.06
CA GLY A 36 -8.74 8.08 -0.57
C GLY A 36 -8.04 6.92 0.15
N ALA A 37 -6.79 7.13 0.57
CA ALA A 37 -6.01 6.14 1.31
C ALA A 37 -6.60 5.85 2.70
N THR A 38 -7.02 6.87 3.45
CA THR A 38 -7.62 6.69 4.77
C THR A 38 -9.00 6.04 4.69
N LEU A 39 -9.85 6.43 3.73
CA LEU A 39 -11.13 5.75 3.49
C LEU A 39 -10.93 4.28 3.12
N ALA A 40 -9.95 3.97 2.26
CA ALA A 40 -9.63 2.59 1.91
C ALA A 40 -9.18 1.76 3.13
N ASN A 41 -8.44 2.36 4.06
CA ASN A 41 -8.07 1.71 5.31
C ASN A 41 -9.29 1.47 6.23
N LEU A 42 -10.21 2.44 6.31
CA LEU A 42 -11.44 2.28 7.09
C LEU A 42 -12.36 1.20 6.51
N THR A 43 -12.52 1.14 5.19
CA THR A 43 -13.31 0.08 4.54
C THR A 43 -12.64 -1.28 4.62
N CYS A 44 -11.31 -1.33 4.69
CA CYS A 44 -10.52 -2.55 4.90
C CYS A 44 -10.89 -3.23 6.23
N LEU A 45 -11.10 -2.47 7.31
CA LEU A 45 -11.48 -3.00 8.62
C LEU A 45 -12.85 -3.70 8.63
N GLN A 46 -13.72 -3.34 7.69
CA GLN A 46 -15.08 -3.91 7.58
C GLN A 46 -15.13 -5.14 6.66
N GLN A 47 -14.05 -5.45 5.94
CA GLN A 47 -14.04 -6.57 5.00
C GLN A 47 -14.09 -7.90 5.74
N THR A 48 -15.04 -8.76 5.37
CA THR A 48 -15.16 -10.13 5.88
C THR A 48 -14.43 -11.16 5.00
N ASP A 49 -14.19 -10.80 3.74
CA ASP A 49 -13.51 -11.62 2.75
C ASP A 49 -12.01 -11.34 2.69
N LEU A 50 -11.21 -12.40 2.71
CA LEU A 50 -9.76 -12.31 2.82
C LEU A 50 -9.10 -11.68 1.57
N LYS A 51 -9.62 -11.96 0.36
CA LYS A 51 -9.11 -11.34 -0.88
C LYS A 51 -9.47 -9.87 -1.01
N SER A 52 -10.65 -9.45 -0.54
CA SER A 52 -11.05 -8.04 -0.58
C SER A 52 -10.26 -7.24 0.46
N LEU A 53 -10.02 -7.80 1.65
CA LEU A 53 -9.16 -7.19 2.67
C LEU A 53 -7.76 -6.87 2.11
N ILE A 54 -7.10 -7.85 1.47
CA ILE A 54 -5.78 -7.63 0.83
C ILE A 54 -5.85 -6.58 -0.30
N ALA A 55 -6.95 -6.55 -1.06
CA ALA A 55 -7.13 -5.58 -2.13
C ALA A 55 -7.25 -4.15 -1.57
N TYR A 56 -8.09 -3.92 -0.56
CA TYR A 56 -8.26 -2.60 0.04
C TYR A 56 -7.01 -2.10 0.75
N SER A 57 -6.28 -2.97 1.45
CA SER A 57 -4.97 -2.58 2.02
C SER A 57 -3.97 -2.19 0.92
N SER A 58 -4.02 -2.82 -0.26
CA SER A 58 -3.15 -2.41 -1.37
C SER A 58 -3.52 -1.07 -2.00
N ILE A 59 -4.80 -0.69 -1.96
CA ILE A 59 -5.28 0.60 -2.47
C ILE A 59 -4.73 1.75 -1.62
N SER A 60 -4.67 1.59 -0.29
CA SER A 60 -4.15 2.64 0.59
C SER A 60 -2.66 2.90 0.41
N HIS A 61 -1.83 1.87 0.30
CA HIS A 61 -0.40 2.04 -0.01
C HIS A 61 -0.19 2.72 -1.37
N MET A 62 -0.99 2.38 -2.39
CA MET A 62 -0.90 3.05 -3.70
C MET A 62 -1.42 4.50 -3.64
N GLY A 63 -2.38 4.81 -2.76
CA GLY A 63 -2.81 6.19 -2.50
C GLY A 63 -1.67 7.07 -1.98
N LEU A 64 -0.85 6.55 -1.06
CA LEU A 64 0.38 7.21 -0.60
C LEU A 64 1.40 7.41 -1.73
N VAL A 65 1.57 6.40 -2.60
CA VAL A 65 2.44 6.51 -3.78
C VAL A 65 1.99 7.64 -4.70
N ILE A 66 0.69 7.78 -4.97
CA ILE A 66 0.15 8.84 -5.82
C ILE A 66 0.42 10.21 -5.19
N ALA A 67 0.16 10.38 -3.89
CA ALA A 67 0.44 11.62 -3.18
C ALA A 67 1.93 12.00 -3.26
N ALA A 68 2.83 11.03 -3.09
CA ALA A 68 4.27 11.23 -3.20
C ALA A 68 4.74 11.64 -4.60
N ILE A 69 4.18 11.03 -5.66
CA ILE A 69 4.55 11.34 -7.04
C ILE A 69 4.16 12.79 -7.38
N MET A 70 3.02 13.29 -6.87
CA MET A 70 2.55 14.66 -7.13
C MET A 70 3.45 15.75 -6.53
N ILE A 71 4.22 15.45 -5.49
CA ILE A 71 5.17 16.39 -4.87
C ILE A 71 6.43 16.61 -5.73
N GLN A 72 6.78 15.65 -6.59
CA GLN A 72 7.90 15.72 -7.54
C GLN A 72 9.28 16.02 -6.92
N THR A 73 9.52 15.67 -5.66
CA THR A 73 10.86 15.79 -5.05
C THR A 73 11.65 14.51 -5.24
N GLN A 74 12.98 14.59 -5.23
CA GLN A 74 13.83 13.40 -5.33
C GLN A 74 13.58 12.40 -4.20
N TRP A 75 13.26 12.91 -3.00
CA TRP A 75 12.90 12.09 -1.83
C TRP A 75 11.55 11.41 -2.02
N SER A 76 10.54 12.13 -2.54
CA SER A 76 9.21 11.54 -2.75
C SER A 76 9.20 10.52 -3.88
N LEU A 77 9.93 10.76 -4.98
CA LEU A 77 10.05 9.82 -6.10
C LEU A 77 10.83 8.55 -5.71
N SER A 78 11.93 8.69 -4.96
CA SER A 78 12.69 7.52 -4.48
C SER A 78 11.88 6.69 -3.48
N GLY A 79 11.15 7.32 -2.56
CA GLY A 79 10.21 6.66 -1.64
C GLY A 79 9.07 5.95 -2.37
N ALA A 80 8.45 6.62 -3.36
CA ALA A 80 7.38 6.06 -4.19
C ALA A 80 7.84 4.80 -4.95
N MET A 81 9.03 4.84 -5.57
CA MET A 81 9.59 3.69 -6.26
C MET A 81 9.92 2.55 -5.31
N ALA A 82 10.54 2.83 -4.15
CA ALA A 82 10.84 1.83 -3.14
C ALA A 82 9.55 1.15 -2.63
N LEU A 83 8.52 1.93 -2.32
CA LEU A 83 7.23 1.39 -1.85
C LEU A 83 6.52 0.58 -2.93
N MET A 84 6.52 1.00 -4.20
CA MET A 84 5.91 0.22 -5.29
C MET A 84 6.56 -1.16 -5.47
N ILE A 85 7.90 -1.23 -5.37
CA ILE A 85 8.65 -2.48 -5.48
C ILE A 85 8.36 -3.36 -4.25
N ALA A 86 8.54 -2.81 -3.05
CA ALA A 86 8.34 -3.52 -1.78
C ALA A 86 6.91 -4.04 -1.64
N HIS A 87 5.92 -3.17 -1.90
CA HIS A 87 4.52 -3.54 -1.88
C HIS A 87 4.16 -4.54 -2.99
N GLY A 88 4.91 -4.52 -4.11
CA GLY A 88 4.82 -5.53 -5.16
C GLY A 88 5.10 -6.94 -4.66
N PHE A 89 6.14 -7.11 -3.84
CA PHE A 89 6.50 -8.40 -3.22
C PHE A 89 5.55 -8.80 -2.10
N THR A 90 5.16 -7.88 -1.22
CA THR A 90 4.27 -8.22 -0.10
C THR A 90 2.87 -8.57 -0.58
N SER A 91 2.30 -7.81 -1.51
CA SER A 91 0.97 -8.11 -2.05
C SER A 91 0.92 -9.45 -2.81
N SER A 92 1.95 -9.81 -3.59
CA SER A 92 1.99 -11.11 -4.28
C SER A 92 2.08 -12.28 -3.29
N ALA A 93 2.88 -12.13 -2.23
CA ALA A 93 2.99 -13.12 -1.16
C ALA A 93 1.67 -13.28 -0.38
N LEU A 94 0.98 -12.19 -0.05
CA LEU A 94 -0.34 -12.22 0.58
C LEU A 94 -1.38 -12.94 -0.29
N PHE A 95 -1.43 -12.64 -1.59
CA PHE A 95 -2.35 -13.32 -2.51
C PHE A 95 -2.01 -14.81 -2.69
N CYS A 96 -0.73 -15.18 -2.64
CA CYS A 96 -0.30 -16.58 -2.65
C CYS A 96 -0.80 -17.30 -1.40
N LEU A 97 -0.54 -16.74 -0.21
CA LEU A 97 -1.01 -17.30 1.06
C LEU A 97 -2.53 -17.42 1.11
N ALA A 98 -3.24 -16.38 0.68
CA ALA A 98 -4.71 -16.37 0.54
C ALA A 98 -5.22 -17.49 -0.35
N ASN A 99 -4.47 -17.85 -1.40
CA ASN A 99 -4.85 -18.95 -2.26
C ASN A 99 -4.58 -20.31 -1.60
N THR A 100 -3.44 -20.48 -0.93
CA THR A 100 -3.14 -21.74 -0.22
C THR A 100 -4.15 -22.02 0.90
N THR A 101 -4.59 -21.00 1.65
CA THR A 101 -5.66 -21.16 2.65
C THR A 101 -6.99 -21.51 1.99
N TYR A 102 -7.32 -20.87 0.88
CA TYR A 102 -8.53 -21.16 0.12
C TYR A 102 -8.54 -22.58 -0.45
N GLU A 103 -7.43 -23.09 -0.96
CA GLU A 103 -7.35 -24.45 -1.50
C GLU A 103 -7.64 -25.52 -0.44
N ARG A 104 -7.21 -25.27 0.81
CA ARG A 104 -7.39 -26.18 1.95
C ARG A 104 -8.77 -26.08 2.59
N THR A 105 -9.35 -24.89 2.64
CA THR A 105 -10.61 -24.63 3.37
C THR A 105 -11.83 -24.48 2.48
N LYS A 106 -11.61 -24.21 1.19
CA LYS A 106 -12.64 -23.85 0.19
C LYS A 106 -13.51 -22.66 0.59
N THR A 107 -13.05 -21.82 1.53
CA THR A 107 -13.78 -20.63 1.98
C THR A 107 -12.87 -19.40 1.96
N ARG A 108 -13.47 -18.22 1.74
CA ARG A 108 -12.77 -16.92 1.74
C ARG A 108 -13.13 -16.05 2.96
N ILE A 109 -14.12 -16.48 3.73
CA ILE A 109 -14.68 -15.76 4.87
C ILE A 109 -13.77 -15.96 6.07
N MET A 110 -13.23 -14.87 6.62
CA MET A 110 -12.23 -14.95 7.70
C MET A 110 -12.77 -15.60 8.98
N ILE A 111 -14.05 -15.37 9.30
CA ILE A 111 -14.69 -15.94 10.50
C ILE A 111 -14.65 -17.47 10.50
N LEU A 112 -14.80 -18.10 9.32
CA LEU A 112 -14.75 -19.55 9.16
C LEU A 112 -13.31 -20.09 9.25
N THR A 113 -12.31 -19.21 9.12
CA THR A 113 -10.88 -19.54 9.23
C THR A 113 -10.31 -19.30 10.64
N ARG A 114 -11.15 -19.25 11.66
CA ARG A 114 -10.68 -19.11 13.04
C ARG A 114 -9.98 -20.41 13.50
N GLY A 115 -8.86 -20.28 14.20
CA GLY A 115 -8.16 -21.42 14.83
C GLY A 115 -7.09 -22.10 13.97
N PHE A 116 -6.78 -21.57 12.77
CA PHE A 116 -5.76 -22.17 11.88
C PHE A 116 -4.35 -22.24 12.47
N HIS A 117 -4.04 -21.44 13.50
CA HIS A 117 -2.73 -21.46 14.18
C HIS A 117 -2.41 -22.80 14.84
N ASN A 118 -3.43 -23.52 15.35
CA ASN A 118 -3.21 -24.83 15.97
C ASN A 118 -3.01 -25.95 14.94
N ILE A 119 -3.59 -25.79 13.73
CA ILE A 119 -3.62 -26.85 12.71
C ILE A 119 -2.44 -26.69 11.73
N LEU A 120 -2.09 -25.46 11.37
CA LEU A 120 -1.06 -25.14 10.37
C LEU A 120 -0.09 -24.07 10.91
N PRO A 121 0.74 -24.39 11.93
CA PRO A 121 1.59 -23.40 12.60
C PRO A 121 2.59 -22.72 11.63
N MET A 122 3.16 -23.48 10.69
CA MET A 122 4.07 -22.93 9.69
C MET A 122 3.36 -21.97 8.72
N LEU A 123 2.11 -22.24 8.35
CA LEU A 123 1.35 -21.31 7.52
C LEU A 123 1.08 -20.00 8.29
N THR A 124 0.84 -20.10 9.60
CA THR A 124 0.60 -18.92 10.43
C THR A 124 1.84 -18.08 10.67
N THR A 125 3.04 -18.67 10.75
CA THR A 125 4.27 -17.87 10.81
C THR A 125 4.52 -17.11 9.51
N TRP A 126 4.26 -17.72 8.35
CA TRP A 126 4.31 -17.01 7.06
C TRP A 126 3.29 -15.88 6.96
N TRP A 127 2.05 -16.12 7.42
CA TRP A 127 1.03 -15.07 7.51
C TRP A 127 1.48 -13.91 8.41
N LEU A 128 2.03 -14.22 9.59
CA LEU A 128 2.52 -13.19 10.51
C LEU A 128 3.66 -12.38 9.86
N LEU A 129 4.67 -13.04 9.30
CA LEU A 129 5.82 -12.39 8.68
C LEU A 129 5.39 -11.44 7.55
N ILE A 130 4.51 -11.89 6.65
CA ILE A 130 4.08 -11.08 5.51
C ILE A 130 3.15 -9.95 5.96
N ASN A 131 2.33 -10.16 6.99
CA ASN A 131 1.54 -9.07 7.57
C ASN A 131 2.42 -8.01 8.25
N LEU A 132 3.49 -8.40 8.94
CA LEU A 132 4.48 -7.47 9.50
C LEU A 132 5.18 -6.67 8.38
N MET A 133 5.54 -7.33 7.28
CA MET A 133 6.04 -6.64 6.09
C MET A 133 5.02 -5.66 5.51
N ASN A 134 3.72 -5.98 5.55
CA ASN A 134 2.67 -5.10 5.05
C ASN A 134 2.43 -3.87 5.95
N ILE A 135 2.46 -4.03 7.28
CA ILE A 135 2.30 -2.94 8.27
C ILE A 135 3.56 -2.06 8.40
N ALA A 136 4.52 -2.22 7.48
CA ALA A 136 5.72 -1.38 7.43
C ALA A 136 6.50 -1.37 8.75
N THR A 137 6.61 -2.52 9.45
CA THR A 137 7.44 -2.59 10.66
C THR A 137 8.92 -2.48 10.30
N PRO A 138 9.78 -1.78 11.07
CA PRO A 138 11.23 -1.84 10.87
C PRO A 138 11.67 -3.31 11.08
N PRO A 139 12.51 -3.95 10.22
CA PRO A 139 13.43 -3.45 9.19
C PRO A 139 12.94 -3.64 7.71
N THR A 140 11.64 -3.55 7.45
CA THR A 140 11.05 -3.93 6.14
C THR A 140 11.24 -2.84 5.06
N MET A 141 11.21 -3.23 3.77
CA MET A 141 11.29 -2.26 2.67
C MET A 141 10.05 -1.36 2.55
N ASN A 142 8.88 -1.81 3.01
CA ASN A 142 7.69 -0.95 3.06
C ASN A 142 7.93 0.23 4.02
N PHE A 143 8.58 -0.01 5.17
CA PHE A 143 8.93 1.03 6.13
C PHE A 143 9.79 2.13 5.52
N THR A 144 10.86 1.76 4.81
CA THR A 144 11.76 2.75 4.21
C THR A 144 11.05 3.60 3.16
N GLY A 145 10.19 2.98 2.34
CA GLY A 145 9.38 3.69 1.35
C GLY A 145 8.37 4.65 2.00
N GLU A 146 7.60 4.19 2.97
CA GLU A 146 6.59 5.02 3.66
C GLU A 146 7.21 6.15 4.46
N LEU A 147 8.35 5.92 5.12
CA LEU A 147 9.05 6.95 5.88
C LEU A 147 9.59 8.06 4.97
N LEU A 148 10.16 7.71 3.81
CA LEU A 148 10.59 8.67 2.80
C LEU A 148 9.39 9.50 2.29
N ILE A 149 8.28 8.84 1.99
CA ILE A 149 7.05 9.52 1.55
C ILE A 149 6.53 10.48 2.63
N ALA A 150 6.42 10.01 3.88
CA ALA A 150 5.95 10.82 5.01
C ALA A 150 6.84 12.05 5.26
N SER A 151 8.16 11.89 5.20
CA SER A 151 9.11 13.02 5.35
C SER A 151 8.95 14.05 4.24
N SER A 152 8.70 13.62 3.00
CA SER A 152 8.50 14.50 1.85
C SER A 152 7.16 15.25 1.91
N LEU A 153 6.09 14.57 2.35
CA LEU A 153 4.77 15.17 2.57
C LEU A 153 4.82 16.24 3.67
N PHE A 154 5.46 15.93 4.79
CA PHE A 154 5.62 16.86 5.89
C PHE A 154 6.40 18.12 5.49
N ASN A 155 7.49 17.95 4.75
CA ASN A 155 8.29 19.08 4.26
C ASN A 155 7.52 19.92 3.23
N TRP A 156 6.64 19.31 2.44
CA TRP A 156 5.83 20.01 1.45
C TRP A 156 4.71 20.83 2.10
N CYS A 157 3.93 20.23 2.99
CA CYS A 157 2.91 20.94 3.76
C CYS A 157 2.66 20.21 5.10
N PRO A 158 2.96 20.84 6.26
CA PRO A 158 2.80 20.19 7.57
C PRO A 158 1.38 19.71 7.89
N THR A 159 0.35 20.34 7.30
CA THR A 159 -1.05 19.94 7.53
C THR A 159 -1.38 18.56 6.94
N THR A 160 -0.53 18.03 6.06
CA THR A 160 -0.69 16.68 5.50
C THR A 160 -0.58 15.58 6.55
N ILE A 161 0.10 15.80 7.68
CA ILE A 161 0.19 14.81 8.78
C ILE A 161 -1.16 14.55 9.45
N ILE A 162 -2.08 15.53 9.42
CA ILE A 162 -3.39 15.39 10.04
C ILE A 162 -4.29 14.44 9.22
N MET A 163 -3.98 14.28 7.93
CA MET A 163 -4.70 13.37 7.02
C MET A 163 -4.04 12.00 6.97
#